data_AF-A0A1G3EZN9-F1
#
_entry.id   AF-A0A1G3EZN9-F1
#
_cell.length_a   1.000
_cell.length_b   1.000
_cell.length_c   1.000
_cell.angle_alpha   90.00
_cell.angle_beta   90.00
_cell.angle_gamma   90.00
#
_symmetry.space_group_name_H-M   'P 1'
#
loop_
_entity.id
_entity.type
_entity.pdbx_description
1 polymer ?
#
loop_
_entity_poly.entity_id
_entity_poly.type
_entity_poly.pdbx_seq_one_letter_code
_entity_poly.pdbx_strand_id
1 'polypeptide(L)'
;MARYVGPHLETVDAVESGAFSIASIEDLRAYQTLLTLALRSHRAGGLRREDPLGRLLRGYRVELLDAGGHDDNGYLRAPRFVVRRIGTPSRKTA
;
A
#
# COMPACT_ATOMS: atom_id res chain seq x y z
N MET A 1 1.59 2.58 -11.53
CA MET A 1 1.22 2.74 -10.11
C MET A 1 -0.08 3.53 -9.92
N ALA A 2 -0.18 4.80 -10.31
CA ALA A 2 -1.43 5.57 -10.20
C ALA A 2 -2.63 4.89 -10.90
N ARG A 3 -2.41 4.27 -12.06
CA ARG A 3 -3.42 3.46 -12.78
C ARG A 3 -3.85 2.19 -12.04
N TYR A 4 -2.96 1.61 -11.24
CA TYR A 4 -3.24 0.39 -10.50
C TYR A 4 -3.97 0.70 -9.19
N VAL A 5 -3.50 1.70 -8.45
CA VAL A 5 -4.02 2.06 -7.12
C VAL A 5 -5.25 2.99 -7.20
N GLY A 6 -5.26 3.88 -8.19
CA GLY A 6 -6.28 4.93 -8.34
C GLY A 6 -7.71 4.41 -8.32
N PRO A 7 -8.08 3.47 -9.21
CA PRO A 7 -9.46 2.97 -9.31
C PRO A 7 -9.99 2.39 -7.99
N HIS A 8 -9.13 1.76 -7.19
CA HIS A 8 -9.54 1.19 -5.91
C HIS A 8 -9.80 2.24 -4.83
N LEU A 9 -9.26 3.45 -4.96
CA LEU A 9 -9.35 4.54 -3.97
C LEU A 9 -10.20 5.73 -4.45
N GLU A 10 -10.96 5.58 -5.54
CA GLU A 10 -11.82 6.65 -6.06
C GLU A 10 -12.95 7.01 -5.08
N THR A 11 -13.52 6.00 -4.42
CA THR A 11 -14.70 6.16 -3.55
C THR A 11 -14.41 5.84 -2.08
N VAL A 12 -13.20 5.37 -1.76
CA VAL A 12 -12.81 4.96 -0.40
C VAL A 12 -11.44 5.52 -0.02
N ASP A 13 -11.26 5.81 1.27
CA ASP A 13 -10.00 6.36 1.80
C ASP A 13 -8.92 5.31 2.05
N ALA A 14 -9.30 4.03 2.09
CA ALA A 14 -8.41 2.93 2.39
C ALA A 14 -8.83 1.64 1.66
N VAL A 15 -7.84 0.87 1.21
CA VAL A 15 -8.03 -0.42 0.54
C VAL A 15 -7.04 -1.43 1.10
N GLU A 16 -7.54 -2.58 1.53
CA GLU A 16 -6.70 -3.70 2.00
C GLU A 16 -6.14 -4.53 0.84
N SER A 17 -5.01 -5.19 1.07
CA SER A 17 -4.27 -5.98 0.08
C SER A 17 -5.13 -7.00 -0.66
N GLY A 18 -6.07 -7.65 0.02
CA GLY A 18 -6.97 -8.65 -0.56
C GLY A 18 -7.98 -8.10 -1.57
N ALA A 19 -8.22 -6.78 -1.60
CA ALA A 19 -9.16 -6.15 -2.53
C ALA A 19 -8.50 -5.71 -3.85
N PHE A 20 -7.17 -5.81 -3.97
CA PHE A 20 -6.47 -5.50 -5.20
C PHE A 20 -6.54 -6.69 -6.17
N SER A 21 -7.19 -6.49 -7.31
CA SER A 21 -7.19 -7.46 -8.41
C SER A 21 -5.85 -7.46 -9.15
N ILE A 22 -5.42 -8.62 -9.65
CA ILE A 22 -4.24 -8.77 -10.51
C ILE A 22 -4.71 -9.40 -11.82
N ALA A 23 -4.78 -8.62 -12.89
CA ALA A 23 -5.22 -9.10 -14.21
C ALA A 23 -4.06 -9.23 -15.20
N SER A 24 -2.89 -8.68 -14.88
CA SER A 24 -1.73 -8.63 -15.76
C SER A 24 -0.40 -8.73 -15.01
N ILE A 25 0.69 -8.94 -15.75
CA ILE A 25 2.05 -8.88 -15.22
C ILE A 25 2.37 -7.47 -14.67
N GLU A 26 1.83 -6.41 -15.29
CA GLU A 26 2.01 -5.05 -14.80
C GLU A 26 1.35 -4.87 -13.42
N ASP A 27 0.15 -5.41 -13.24
CA ASP A 27 -0.57 -5.39 -11.95
C ASP A 27 0.20 -6.17 -10.89
N LEU A 28 0.73 -7.35 -11.24
CA LEU A 28 1.52 -8.15 -10.31
C LEU A 28 2.77 -7.38 -9.83
N ARG A 29 3.48 -6.71 -10.75
CA ARG A 29 4.64 -5.87 -10.40
C ARG A 29 4.24 -4.68 -9.54
N ALA A 30 3.08 -4.09 -9.80
CA ALA A 30 2.56 -2.99 -8.98
C ALA A 30 2.20 -3.48 -7.57
N TYR A 31 1.53 -4.62 -7.44
CA TYR A 31 1.22 -5.27 -6.17
C TYR A 31 2.48 -5.59 -5.36
N GLN A 32 3.50 -6.19 -5.99
CA GLN A 32 4.78 -6.48 -5.34
C GLN A 32 5.49 -5.22 -4.84
N THR A 33 5.34 -4.10 -5.56
CA THR A 33 5.86 -2.80 -5.12
C THR A 33 5.13 -2.31 -3.87
N LEU A 34 3.80 -2.43 -3.80
CA LEU A 34 3.01 -2.09 -2.61
C LEU A 34 3.41 -2.96 -1.41
N LEU A 35 3.56 -4.27 -1.62
CA LEU A 35 4.02 -5.18 -0.58
C LEU A 35 5.41 -4.79 -0.05
N THR A 36 6.35 -4.49 -0.97
CA THR A 36 7.71 -4.05 -0.60
C THR A 36 7.66 -2.77 0.24
N LEU A 37 6.79 -1.82 -0.12
CA LEU A 37 6.56 -0.59 0.62
C LEU A 37 6.00 -0.87 2.02
N ALA A 38 5.01 -1.74 2.14
CA ALA A 38 4.43 -2.14 3.42
C ALA A 38 5.49 -2.76 4.35
N LEU A 39 6.27 -3.71 3.85
CA LEU A 39 7.34 -4.38 4.62
C LEU A 39 8.42 -3.39 5.08
N ARG A 40 8.76 -2.42 4.23
CA ARG A 40 9.72 -1.35 4.59
C ARG A 40 9.16 -0.35 5.59
N SER A 41 7.86 -0.05 5.51
CA SER A 41 7.18 0.85 6.46
C SER A 41 7.28 0.35 7.91
N HIS A 42 7.37 -0.97 8.10
CA HIS A 42 7.44 -1.63 9.40
C HIS A 42 8.87 -1.76 9.95
N ARG A 43 9.92 -1.54 9.15
CA ARG A 43 11.32 -1.61 9.64
C ARG A 43 11.65 -0.41 10.53
N ALA A 44 12.54 -0.62 11.50
CA ALA A 44 13.13 0.47 12.29
C ALA A 44 13.76 1.52 11.35
N GLY A 45 13.26 2.76 11.41
CA GLY A 45 13.62 3.86 10.50
C GLY A 45 12.59 4.17 9.40
N GLY A 46 11.56 3.35 9.22
CA GLY A 46 10.42 3.57 8.32
C GLY A 46 10.77 3.81 6.84
N LEU A 47 9.79 4.25 6.06
CA LEU A 47 10.02 4.79 4.73
C LEU A 47 10.64 6.19 4.89
N ARG A 48 11.94 6.30 4.59
CA ARG A 48 12.64 7.59 4.61
C ARG A 48 11.95 8.57 3.65
N ARG A 49 11.99 9.87 3.96
CA ARG A 49 11.47 10.94 3.09
C ARG A 49 12.04 10.89 1.67
N GLU A 50 13.26 10.37 1.53
CA GLU A 50 13.99 10.20 0.27
C GLU A 50 13.78 8.83 -0.38
N ASP A 51 13.02 7.92 0.23
CA ASP A 51 12.81 6.59 -0.33
C ASP A 51 12.23 6.75 -1.75
N PRO A 52 12.93 6.25 -2.79
CA PRO A 52 12.48 6.38 -4.17
C PRO A 52 11.09 5.78 -4.38
N LEU A 53 10.69 4.79 -3.56
CA LEU A 53 9.37 4.19 -3.62
C LEU A 53 8.28 5.10 -3.03
N GLY A 54 8.61 5.96 -2.06
CA GLY A 54 7.69 6.98 -1.54
C GLY A 54 7.31 8.03 -2.59
N ARG A 55 8.16 8.24 -3.61
CA ARG A 55 7.83 9.11 -4.76
C ARG A 55 6.81 8.48 -5.72
N LEU A 56 6.66 7.15 -5.73
CA LEU A 56 5.73 6.45 -6.62
C LEU A 56 4.27 6.54 -6.16
N LEU A 57 4.04 6.80 -4.86
CA LEU A 57 2.72 6.85 -4.22
C LEU A 57 2.50 8.17 -3.48
N ARG A 58 2.78 9.30 -4.15
CA ARG A 58 2.49 10.61 -3.55
C ARG A 58 1.01 10.72 -3.18
N GLY A 59 0.74 11.19 -1.96
CA GLY A 59 -0.62 11.31 -1.44
C GLY A 59 -1.22 9.99 -0.93
N TYR A 60 -0.43 8.92 -0.86
CA TYR A 60 -0.86 7.64 -0.28
C TYR A 60 0.17 7.11 0.72
N ARG A 61 -0.30 6.38 1.71
CA ARG A 61 0.50 5.67 2.70
C ARG A 61 0.21 4.18 2.59
N VAL A 62 1.24 3.36 2.72
CA VAL A 62 1.11 1.90 2.76
C VAL A 62 1.59 1.43 4.11
N GLU A 63 0.76 0.66 4.81
CA GLU A 63 1.01 0.18 6.17
C GLU A 63 0.77 -1.33 6.25
N LEU A 64 1.64 -2.03 6.96
CA LEU A 64 1.44 -3.44 7.28
C LEU A 64 0.32 -3.56 8.33
N LEU A 65 -0.67 -4.44 8.12
CA LEU A 65 -1.82 -4.57 9.02
C LEU A 65 -1.55 -5.52 10.18
N ASP A 66 -0.81 -6.60 9.94
CA ASP A 66 -0.42 -7.56 10.97
C ASP A 66 0.84 -8.32 10.51
N ALA A 67 1.81 -8.49 11.41
CA ALA A 67 3.06 -9.20 11.12
C ALA A 67 2.89 -10.73 11.07
N GLY A 68 1.76 -11.26 11.58
CA GLY A 68 1.47 -12.71 11.60
C GLY A 68 0.51 -13.18 10.50
N GLY A 69 -0.46 -12.35 10.11
CA GLY A 69 -1.50 -12.69 9.13
C GLY A 69 -0.99 -12.62 7.69
N HIS A 70 -1.11 -13.73 6.96
CA HIS A 70 -0.76 -13.81 5.53
C HIS A 70 -2.02 -14.05 4.71
N ASP A 71 -2.19 -13.29 3.65
CA ASP A 71 -3.18 -13.59 2.61
C ASP A 71 -2.50 -14.37 1.47
N ASP A 72 -3.26 -15.25 0.85
CA ASP A 72 -2.93 -15.86 -0.43
C ASP A 72 -3.88 -15.30 -1.49
N ASN A 73 -3.34 -14.54 -2.44
CA ASN A 73 -4.13 -13.94 -3.52
C ASN A 73 -4.11 -14.78 -4.81
N GLY A 74 -3.65 -16.03 -4.74
CA GLY A 74 -3.50 -16.93 -5.88
C GLY A 74 -2.20 -16.73 -6.67
N TYR A 75 -1.45 -15.65 -6.41
CA TYR A 75 -0.15 -15.36 -7.03
C TYR A 75 0.99 -15.31 -6.02
N LEU A 76 0.70 -14.82 -4.81
CA LEU A 76 1.66 -14.60 -3.74
C LEU A 76 0.99 -14.87 -2.40
N ARG A 77 1.71 -15.59 -1.53
CA ARG A 77 1.41 -15.66 -0.11
C ARG A 77 2.23 -14.60 0.62
N ALA A 78 1.57 -13.59 1.17
CA ALA A 78 2.26 -12.42 1.73
C ALA A 78 1.50 -11.82 2.93
N PRO A 79 2.20 -11.10 3.82
CA PRO A 79 1.56 -10.33 4.88
C PRO A 79 0.52 -9.34 4.35
N ARG A 80 -0.51 -9.10 5.16
CA ARG A 80 -1.58 -8.15 4.83
C ARG A 80 -1.12 -6.71 4.98
N PHE A 81 -1.55 -5.86 4.06
CA PHE A 81 -1.26 -4.42 4.12
C PHE A 81 -2.47 -3.60 3.70
N VAL A 82 -2.45 -2.32 4.04
CA VAL A 82 -3.46 -1.34 3.64
C VAL A 82 -2.80 -0.19 2.90
N VAL A 83 -3.45 0.26 1.82
CA VAL A 83 -3.12 1.52 1.15
C VAL A 83 -4.16 2.56 1.56
N ARG A 84 -3.71 3.69 2.11
CA ARG A 84 -4.56 4.79 2.59
C ARG A 84 -4.25 6.06 1.85
N ARG A 85 -5.26 6.89 1.57
CA ARG A 85 -5.07 8.26 1.11
C ARG A 85 -4.52 9.10 2.26
N ILE A 86 -3.45 9.84 2.01
CA ILE A 86 -2.95 10.87 2.93
C ILE A 86 -3.74 12.13 2.62
N GLY A 87 -4.83 12.35 3.34
CA GLY A 87 -5.48 13.67 3.39
C GLY A 87 -4.55 14.68 4.07
N THR A 88 -4.68 15.96 3.71
CA THR A 88 -4.15 17.10 4.48
C THR A 88 -4.35 16.83 5.97
N PRO A 89 -3.33 17.02 6.84
CA PRO A 89 -3.40 16.58 8.23
C PRO A 89 -4.72 17.03 8.85
N SER A 90 -5.55 16.06 9.23
CA SER A 90 -6.74 16.33 10.04
C SER A 90 -6.24 17.10 11.26
N ARG A 91 -6.66 18.37 11.37
CA ARG A 91 -6.37 19.21 12.51
C ARG A 91 -6.91 18.46 13.72
N LYS A 92 -6.01 17.89 14.53
CA LYS A 92 -6.36 17.33 15.84
C LYS A 92 -7.22 18.37 16.56
N THR A 93 -8.49 18.06 16.78
CA THR A 93 -9.30 18.76 17.77
C THR A 93 -8.71 18.39 19.13
N ALA A 94 -8.30 19.44 19.85
CA ALA A 94 -7.80 19.38 21.22
C ALA A 94 -8.92 19.02 22.19
#